data_AF-A0A0B4EXN6-F1
#
_entry.id   AF-A0A0B4EXN6-F1
#
_cell.length_a   1.000
_cell.length_b   1.000
_cell.length_c   1.000
_cell.angle_alpha   90.00
_cell.angle_beta   90.00
_cell.angle_gamma   90.00
#
_symmetry.space_group_name_H-M   'P 1'
#
loop_
_entity.id
_entity.type
_entity.pdbx_description
1 polymer ?
#
loop_
_entity_poly.entity_id
_entity_poly.type
_entity_poly.pdbx_seq_one_letter_code
_entity_poly.pdbx_strand_id
1 'polypeptide(L)' 'MVIEDLQQEFLEELVFRGIQCNAIYEDRYLLGTSLARPVLARALVRTAQKYKCQILSHGCTGKG' A
#
# COMPACT_ATOMS: atom_id res chain seq x y z
N MET A 1 2.13 -20.01 3.49
CA MET A 1 2.70 -18.67 3.20
C MET A 1 1.99 -18.13 1.98
N VAL A 2 1.54 -16.88 1.99
CA VAL A 2 0.90 -16.22 0.85
C VAL A 2 1.88 -15.21 0.29
N ILE A 3 2.10 -15.24 -1.02
CA ILE A 3 2.92 -14.27 -1.76
C ILE A 3 2.03 -13.75 -2.88
N GLU A 4 1.69 -12.47 -2.86
CA GLU A 4 0.89 -11.82 -3.90
C GLU A 4 1.77 -10.87 -4.71
N ASP A 5 1.64 -10.91 -6.03
CA ASP A 5 2.19 -9.89 -6.91
C ASP A 5 1.20 -8.73 -7.00
N LEU A 6 1.62 -7.57 -6.50
CA LEU A 6 0.80 -6.35 -6.40
C LEU A 6 1.37 -5.22 -7.27
N GLN A 7 2.36 -5.50 -8.13
CA GLN A 7 3.03 -4.46 -8.92
C GLN A 7 2.05 -3.73 -9.84
N GLN A 8 1.19 -4.47 -10.53
CA GLN A 8 0.21 -3.88 -11.45
C GLN A 8 -0.82 -3.02 -10.71
N GLU A 9 -1.41 -3.53 -9.62
CA GLU A 9 -2.36 -2.78 -8.79
C GLU A 9 -1.72 -1.49 -8.25
N PHE A 10 -0.46 -1.57 -7.80
CA PHE A 10 0.27 -0.40 -7.33
C PHE A 10 0.48 0.65 -8.42
N LEU A 11 0.89 0.22 -9.61
CA LEU A 11 1.11 1.12 -10.74
C LEU A 11 -0.18 1.80 -11.19
N GLU A 12 -1.19 0.99 -11.51
CA GLU A 12 -2.44 1.45 -12.12
C GLU A 12 -3.28 2.28 -11.16
N GLU A 13 -3.39 1.86 -9.90
CA GLU A 13 -4.31 2.51 -8.98
C GLU A 13 -3.69 3.69 -8.23
N LEU A 14 -2.37 3.69 -7.98
CA LEU A 14 -1.75 4.70 -7.11
C LEU A 14 -0.60 5.46 -7.74
N VAL A 15 0.36 4.80 -8.39
CA VAL A 15 1.52 5.51 -8.98
C VAL A 15 1.07 6.44 -10.10
N PHE A 16 0.28 5.96 -11.06
CA PHE A 16 -0.19 6.81 -12.15
C PHE A 16 -1.11 7.93 -11.65
N ARG A 17 -1.90 7.69 -10.59
CA ARG A 17 -2.69 8.75 -9.95
C ARG A 17 -1.81 9.79 -9.27
N GLY A 18 -0.77 9.36 -8.56
CA GLY A 18 0.21 10.26 -7.94
C GLY A 18 0.89 11.16 -8.98
N ILE A 19 1.27 10.59 -10.12
CA ILE A 19 1.84 11.34 -11.25
C ILE A 19 0.82 12.34 -11.82
N GLN A 20 -0.42 11.90 -12.11
CA GLN A 20 -1.48 12.75 -12.65
C GLN A 20 -1.78 13.97 -11.77
N CYS A 21 -1.68 13.80 -10.45
CA CYS A 21 -1.91 14.87 -9.48
C CYS A 21 -0.67 15.74 -9.22
N ASN A 22 0.47 15.46 -9.84
CA ASN A 22 1.77 16.03 -9.46
C ASN A 22 2.00 15.94 -7.94
N ALA A 23 1.75 14.77 -7.37
CA ALA A 23 1.81 14.57 -5.92
C ALA A 23 3.28 14.63 -5.44
N ILE A 24 3.67 15.80 -4.92
CA ILE A 24 5.00 16.08 -4.38
C ILE A 24 4.83 16.59 -2.95
N TYR A 25 5.41 15.88 -2.00
CA TYR A 25 5.44 16.29 -0.60
C TYR A 25 6.65 17.20 -0.35
N GLU A 26 6.41 18.36 0.27
CA GLU A 26 7.43 19.37 0.60
C GLU A 26 8.34 19.69 -0.61
N ASP A 27 7.74 19.78 -1.80
CA ASP A 27 8.40 20.10 -3.08
C ASP A 27 9.61 19.21 -3.43
N ARG A 28 9.74 18.04 -2.79
CA ARG A 28 10.92 17.18 -2.92
C ARG A 28 10.63 15.69 -2.99
N TYR A 29 9.63 15.19 -2.25
CA TYR A 29 9.42 13.75 -2.08
C TYR A 29 8.20 13.23 -2.85
N LEU A 30 8.41 12.22 -3.69
CA LEU A 30 7.38 11.64 -4.58
C LEU A 30 6.54 10.54 -3.91
N LEU A 31 6.42 10.54 -2.58
CA LEU A 31 5.47 9.72 -1.83
C LEU A 31 5.59 8.19 -1.98
N GLY A 32 6.70 7.65 -2.49
CA GLY A 32 6.81 6.22 -2.84
C GLY A 32 6.39 5.24 -1.74
N THR A 33 6.82 5.48 -0.49
CA THR A 33 6.43 4.64 0.65
C THR A 33 4.95 4.80 0.98
N SER A 34 4.46 6.04 1.04
CA SER A 34 3.07 6.35 1.38
C SER A 34 2.09 5.79 0.35
N LEU A 35 2.46 5.82 -0.94
CA LEU A 35 1.64 5.25 -2.01
C LEU A 35 1.61 3.72 -1.97
N ALA A 36 2.66 3.04 -1.52
CA ALA A 36 2.65 1.56 -1.47
C ALA A 36 1.79 1.01 -0.31
N ARG A 37 1.67 1.74 0.80
CA ARG A 37 0.99 1.25 2.03
C ARG A 37 -0.48 0.86 1.82
N PRO A 38 -1.32 1.63 1.09
CA PRO A 38 -2.70 1.24 0.84
C PRO A 38 -2.82 -0.10 0.10
N VAL A 39 -1.99 -0.35 -0.92
CA VAL A 39 -2.01 -1.61 -1.70
C VAL A 39 -1.72 -2.81 -0.80
N LEU A 40 -0.68 -2.68 0.04
CA LEU A 40 -0.31 -3.72 1.00
C LEU A 40 -1.42 -3.97 2.03
N ALA A 41 -2.05 -2.91 2.54
CA ALA A 41 -3.15 -3.03 3.49
C ALA A 41 -4.38 -3.72 2.85
N ARG A 42 -4.72 -3.37 1.60
CA ARG A 42 -5.79 -4.04 0.86
C ARG A 42 -5.51 -5.53 0.66
N ALA A 43 -4.30 -5.90 0.23
CA ALA A 43 -3.91 -7.30 0.09
C ALA A 43 -3.98 -8.07 1.42
N LEU A 44 -3.55 -7.44 2.53
CA LEU A 44 -3.63 -8.03 3.85
C LEU A 44 -5.09 -8.30 4.28
N VAL A 45 -5.99 -7.34 4.03
CA VAL A 45 -7.43 -7.50 4.32
C VAL A 45 -8.06 -8.58 3.43
N ARG A 46 -7.79 -8.58 2.12
CA ARG A 46 -8.28 -9.63 1.19
C ARG A 46 -7.83 -11.02 1.64
N THR A 47 -6.57 -11.14 2.04
CA THR A 47 -6.01 -12.38 2.59
C THR A 47 -6.73 -12.79 3.87
N ALA A 48 -6.89 -11.88 4.84
CA ALA A 48 -7.59 -12.20 6.09
C ALA A 48 -9.04 -12.65 5.87
N GLN A 49 -9.77 -12.01 4.96
CA GLN A 49 -11.12 -12.44 4.59
C GLN A 49 -11.12 -13.85 3.98
N LYS A 50 -10.21 -14.13 3.05
CA LYS A 50 -10.05 -15.44 2.41
C LYS A 50 -9.81 -16.56 3.42
N TYR A 51 -8.99 -16.30 4.44
CA TYR A 51 -8.65 -17.29 5.47
C TYR A 51 -9.48 -17.16 6.76
N LYS A 52 -10.52 -16.31 6.76
CA LYS A 52 -11.41 -16.06 7.91
C LYS A 52 -10.65 -15.62 9.17
N CYS A 53 -9.58 -14.86 9.01
CA CYS A 53 -8.84 -14.26 10.12
C CYS A 53 -9.65 -13.11 10.73
N GLN A 54 -9.66 -13.03 12.05
CA GLN A 54 -10.37 -11.96 12.79
C GLN A 54 -9.45 -10.79 13.17
N ILE A 55 -8.14 -11.02 13.17
CA ILE A 55 -7.14 -10.07 13.64
C ILE A 55 -6.07 -9.90 12.57
N LEU A 56 -5.64 -8.66 12.38
CA LEU A 56 -4.49 -8.26 11.55
C LEU A 56 -3.41 -7.66 12.45
N SER A 57 -2.16 -7.75 12.01
CA SER A 57 -1.01 -7.15 12.70
C SER A 57 -0.04 -6.57 11.67
N HIS A 58 0.71 -5.54 12.07
CA HIS A 58 1.80 -4.95 11.30
C HIS A 58 2.97 -4.62 12.23
N GLY A 59 4.19 -4.57 11.67
CA GLY A 59 5.42 -4.28 12.41
C GLY A 59 5.90 -2.83 12.31
N CYS A 60 5.00 -1.86 12.13
CA CYS A 60 5.42 -0.45 12.09
C CYS A 60 5.74 0.03 13.51
N THR A 61 6.65 0.99 13.63
CA THR A 61 6.95 1.63 14.91
C THR A 61 5.85 2.64 15.29
N GLY A 62 5.77 3.01 16.57
CA GLY A 62 4.83 4.03 17.05
C GLY A 62 5.31 5.49 16.85
N LYS A 63 6.32 5.73 16.02
CA LYS A 63 6.93 7.05 15.76
C LYS A 63 6.99 7.41 14.27
N GLY A 64 6.45 6.55 13.41
CA GLY A 64 6.41 6.76 11.97
C GLY A 64 5.30 7.68 11.53
#